data_AF-A0A6A3G471-F1
#
_entry.id   AF-A0A6A3G471-F1
#
_cell.length_a   1.000
_cell.length_b   1.000
_cell.length_c   1.000
_cell.angle_alpha   90.00
_cell.angle_beta   90.00
_cell.angle_gamma   90.00
#
_symmetry.space_group_name_H-M   'P 1'
#
loop_
_entity.id
_entity.type
_entity.pdbx_description
1 polymer ?
#
loop_
_entity_poly.entity_id
_entity_poly.type
_entity_poly.pdbx_seq_one_letter_code
_entity_poly.pdbx_strand_id
1 'polypeptide(L)' 'MLELASKENVRPMIQKLPMSKVNEGLDMVREGRVRYRVVLEN' A
#
# COMPACT_ATOMS: atom_id res chain seq x y z
N MET A 1 3.80 14.31 12.29
CA MET A 1 2.73 13.49 11.66
C MET A 1 2.92 12.00 11.97
N LEU A 2 4.06 11.38 11.67
CA LEU A 2 4.32 9.96 12.03
C LEU A 2 4.23 9.67 13.53
N GLU A 3 4.72 10.58 14.37
CA GLU A 3 4.60 10.45 15.83
C GLU A 3 3.14 10.36 16.29
N LEU A 4 2.25 11.19 15.71
CA LEU A 4 0.83 11.16 16.00
C LEU A 4 0.22 9.84 15.51
N ALA A 5 0.53 9.41 14.29
CA ALA A 5 0.03 8.15 13.75
C ALA A 5 0.46 6.94 14.60
N SER A 6 1.69 6.96 15.13
CA SER A 6 2.18 5.94 16.05
C SER A 6 1.48 5.99 17.41
N LYS A 7 1.26 7.18 17.98
CA LYS A 7 0.61 7.37 19.29
C LYS A 7 -0.87 6.97 19.25
N GLU A 8 -1.57 7.39 18.20
CA GLU A 8 -3.01 7.17 18.02
C GLU A 8 -3.33 5.86 17.26
N ASN A 9 -2.31 5.03 16.99
CA ASN A 9 -2.44 3.75 16.28
C ASN A 9 -3.15 3.87 14.90
N VAL A 10 -2.89 4.96 14.18
CA VAL A 10 -3.41 5.16 12.82
C VAL A 10 -2.60 4.29 11.86
N ARG A 11 -3.23 3.25 11.32
CA ARG A 11 -2.60 2.31 10.38
C ARG A 11 -3.22 2.40 9.00
N PRO A 12 -2.42 2.42 7.92
CA PRO A 12 -2.95 2.33 6.56
C PRO A 12 -3.48 0.92 6.30
N MET A 13 -4.55 0.83 5.52
CA MET A 13 -4.98 -0.44 4.93
C MET A 13 -4.08 -0.71 3.72
N ILE A 14 -3.27 -1.77 3.80
CA ILE A 14 -2.26 -2.09 2.78
C ILE A 14 -2.53 -3.42 2.11
N GLN A 15 -2.19 -3.49 0.83
CA GLN A 15 -2.09 -4.70 0.03
C GLN A 15 -0.62 -4.89 -0.35
N LYS A 16 -0.01 -5.97 0.12
CA LYS A 16 1.41 -6.25 -0.17
C LYS A 16 1.56 -6.99 -1.50
N LEU A 17 2.56 -6.61 -2.27
CA LEU A 17 3.00 -7.31 -3.48
C LEU A 17 4.53 -7.47 -3.45
N PRO A 18 5.10 -8.55 -4.01
CA PRO A 18 6.53 -8.66 -4.16
C PRO A 18 7.04 -7.59 -5.15
N MET A 19 8.25 -7.09 -4.93
CA MET A 19 8.87 -6.05 -5.78
C MET A 19 8.94 -6.47 -7.25
N SER A 20 9.10 -7.77 -7.53
CA SER A 20 9.08 -8.35 -8.89
C SER A 20 7.76 -8.13 -9.64
N LYS A 21 6.67 -7.81 -8.94
CA LYS A 21 5.33 -7.58 -9.49
C LYS A 21 4.90 -6.12 -9.47
N VAL A 22 5.85 -5.18 -9.52
CA VAL A 22 5.56 -3.74 -9.51
C VAL A 22 4.57 -3.30 -10.61
N ASN A 23 4.67 -3.87 -11.81
CA ASN A 23 3.79 -3.51 -12.93
C ASN A 23 2.34 -3.93 -12.65
N GLU A 24 2.13 -5.13 -12.09
CA GLU A 24 0.81 -5.60 -11.64
C GLU A 24 0.21 -4.62 -10.62
N GLY A 25 1.02 -4.19 -9.64
CA GLY A 25 0.59 -3.20 -8.64
C GLY A 25 0.20 -1.85 -9.25
N LEU A 26 0.90 -1.40 -10.29
CA LEU A 26 0.60 -0.14 -10.99
C LEU A 26 -0.72 -0.22 -11.76
N ASP A 27 -0.94 -1.33 -12.47
CA ASP A 27 -2.17 -1.55 -13.24
C ASP A 27 -3.39 -1.59 -12.33
N MET A 28 -3.28 -2.26 -11.17
CA MET A 28 -4.35 -2.29 -10.17
C MET A 28 -4.74 -0.88 -9.69
N VAL A 29 -3.78 0.02 -9.48
CA VAL A 29 -4.04 1.41 -9.06
C VAL A 29 -4.77 2.17 -10.17
N ARG A 30 -4.31 2.04 -11.42
CA ARG A 30 -4.91 2.71 -12.59
C ARG A 30 -6.34 2.26 -12.84
N GLU A 31 -6.62 0.97 -12.61
CA GLU A 31 -7.94 0.38 -12.77
C GLU A 31 -8.85 0.58 -11.55
N GLY A 32 -8.35 1.17 -10.46
CA GLY A 32 -9.12 1.42 -9.24
C GLY A 32 -9.48 0.16 -8.44
N ARG A 33 -8.82 -0.98 -8.72
CA ARG A 33 -9.06 -2.26 -8.05
C ARG A 33 -8.34 -2.41 -6.71
N VAL A 34 -7.46 -1.47 -6.37
CA VAL A 34 -6.66 -1.51 -5.14
C VAL A 34 -7.51 -1.18 -3.93
N ARG A 35 -7.30 -1.96 -2.86
CA ARG A 35 -7.82 -1.63 -1.54
C ARG A 35 -6.97 -0.55 -0.87
N TYR A 36 -7.21 0.71 -1.24
CA TYR A 36 -6.59 1.94 -0.75
C TYR A 36 -5.09 2.13 -1.04
N ARG A 37 -4.20 1.16 -0.71
CA ARG A 37 -2.76 1.31 -0.91
C ARG A 37 -2.06 -0.02 -1.23
N VAL A 38 -1.26 -0.04 -2.30
CA VAL A 38 -0.29 -1.10 -2.59
C VAL A 38 1.04 -0.78 -1.92
N VAL A 39 1.69 -1.77 -1.32
CA VAL A 39 3.05 -1.67 -0.76
C VAL A 39 3.89 -2.80 -1.35
N LEU A 40 5.07 -2.46 -1.86
CA LEU A 40 6.01 -3.43 -2.41
C LEU A 40 6.97 -3.91 -1.30
N GLU A 41 7.17 -5.22 -1.22
CA GLU A 41 8.07 -5.88 -0.28
C GLU A 41 9.10 -6.72 -1.07
N ASN A 42 10.34 -6.77 -0.59
CA ASN A 42 11.46 -7.45 -1.25
C ASN A 42 11.89 -8.69 -0.48
#